data_AF-F8R626-F1
#
_entry.id   AF-F8R626-F1
#
_cell.length_a   1.000
_cell.length_b   1.000
_cell.length_c   1.000
_cell.angle_alpha   90.00
_cell.angle_beta   90.00
_cell.angle_gamma   90.00
#
_symmetry.space_group_name_H-M   'P 1'
#
loop_
_entity.id
_entity.type
_entity.pdbx_description
1 polymer ?
#
loop_
_entity_poly.entity_id
_entity_poly.type
_entity_poly.pdbx_seq_one_letter_code
_entity_poly.pdbx_strand_id
1 'polypeptide(L)'
;GNFARRLMSEETVEAVCELMKSEERHEALRELMDLYLKMKPVWRSSCPSKECPELLCQYSFNSQRFAELLSTKFKYRYEGKITNYFHKTLAHVPEIIERDGSIGAWAS
;
A
#
# COMPACT_ATOMS: atom_id res chain seq x y z
N GLY A 1 14.09 -4.10 2.52
CA GLY A 1 15.21 -4.91 1.99
C GLY A 1 15.16 -4.99 0.47
N ASN A 2 16.24 -5.47 -0.17
CA ASN A 2 16.35 -5.53 -1.64
C ASN A 2 15.25 -6.37 -2.29
N PHE A 3 14.91 -7.52 -1.69
CA PHE A 3 13.84 -8.38 -2.21
C PHE A 3 12.47 -7.68 -2.23
N ALA A 4 12.08 -7.04 -1.12
CA ALA A 4 10.81 -6.31 -1.05
C ALA A 4 10.70 -5.18 -2.09
N ARG A 5 11.82 -4.54 -2.45
CA ARG A 5 11.82 -3.51 -3.50
C ARG A 5 11.56 -4.07 -4.89
N ARG A 6 11.99 -5.30 -5.17
CA ARG A 6 11.74 -5.98 -6.45
C ARG A 6 10.36 -6.64 -6.49
N LEU A 7 9.92 -7.19 -5.36
CA LEU A 7 8.66 -7.92 -5.26
C LEU A 7 7.43 -7.00 -5.36
N MET A 8 7.52 -5.78 -4.83
CA MET A 8 6.41 -4.83 -4.83
C MET A 8 6.41 -4.01 -6.12
N SER A 9 6.05 -4.66 -7.24
CA SER A 9 5.99 -4.06 -8.57
C SER A 9 4.80 -4.61 -9.37
N GLU A 10 4.35 -3.88 -10.38
CA GLU A 10 3.27 -4.31 -11.28
C GLU A 10 3.68 -5.58 -12.06
N GLU A 11 4.93 -5.65 -12.52
CA GLU A 11 5.42 -6.82 -13.28
C GLU A 11 5.39 -8.10 -12.44
N THR A 12 5.67 -7.98 -11.15
CA THR A 12 5.60 -9.13 -10.24
C THR A 12 4.16 -9.61 -10.08
N VAL A 13 3.20 -8.70 -10.02
CA VAL A 13 1.77 -9.08 -9.93
C VAL A 13 1.31 -9.73 -11.21
N GLU A 14 1.68 -9.22 -12.37
CA GLU A 14 1.33 -9.86 -13.65
C GLU A 14 1.90 -11.28 -13.73
N ALA A 15 3.17 -11.47 -13.38
CA ALA A 15 3.78 -12.80 -13.36
C ALA A 15 3.10 -13.76 -12.37
N VAL A 16 2.59 -13.26 -11.24
CA VAL A 16 1.84 -14.09 -10.27
C VAL A 16 0.43 -14.39 -10.78
N CYS A 17 -0.22 -13.45 -11.47
CA CYS A 17 -1.54 -13.64 -12.07
C CYS A 17 -1.52 -14.76 -13.12
N GLU A 18 -0.47 -14.89 -13.94
CA GLU A 18 -0.32 -16.00 -14.91
C GLU A 18 -0.39 -17.39 -14.27
N LEU A 19 -0.06 -17.52 -12.98
CA LEU A 19 -0.12 -18.78 -12.23
C LEU A 19 -1.49 -19.07 -11.61
N MET A 20 -2.39 -18.09 -11.62
CA MET A 20 -3.70 -18.15 -10.99
C MET A 20 -4.80 -18.39 -12.03
N LYS A 21 -5.76 -19.26 -11.71
CA LYS A 21 -6.85 -19.62 -12.66
C LYS A 21 -8.03 -18.65 -12.68
N SER A 22 -8.06 -17.64 -11.81
CA SER A 22 -9.25 -16.83 -11.55
C SER A 22 -8.99 -15.38 -11.91
N GLU A 23 -9.63 -14.93 -13.00
CA GLU A 23 -9.57 -13.54 -13.49
C GLU A 23 -10.03 -12.54 -12.42
N GLU A 24 -11.10 -12.82 -11.69
CA GLU A 24 -11.57 -11.95 -10.60
C GLU A 24 -10.48 -11.73 -9.54
N ARG A 25 -9.69 -12.78 -9.25
CA ARG A 25 -8.58 -12.67 -8.30
C ARG A 25 -7.37 -11.94 -8.89
N HIS A 26 -7.20 -11.95 -10.21
CA HIS A 26 -6.18 -11.13 -10.87
C HIS A 26 -6.51 -9.65 -10.71
N GLU A 27 -7.75 -9.25 -11.03
CA GLU A 27 -8.21 -7.88 -10.87
C GLU A 27 -8.04 -7.39 -9.44
N ALA A 28 -8.46 -8.19 -8.44
CA ALA A 28 -8.29 -7.85 -7.04
C ALA A 28 -6.81 -7.71 -6.62
N LEU A 29 -5.91 -8.53 -7.16
CA LEU A 29 -4.47 -8.43 -6.86
C LEU A 29 -3.81 -7.23 -7.55
N ARG A 30 -4.18 -6.95 -8.80
CA ARG A 30 -3.72 -5.76 -9.54
C ARG A 30 -4.14 -4.49 -8.83
N GLU A 31 -5.41 -4.38 -8.45
CA GLU A 31 -5.94 -3.23 -7.71
C GLU A 31 -5.23 -3.07 -6.36
N LEU A 32 -5.02 -4.18 -5.63
CA LEU A 32 -4.32 -4.15 -4.34
C LEU A 32 -2.89 -3.61 -4.48
N MET A 33 -2.16 -4.04 -5.51
CA MET A 33 -0.79 -3.58 -5.75
C MET A 33 -0.73 -2.14 -6.25
N ASP A 34 -1.63 -1.75 -7.17
CA ASP A 34 -1.74 -0.37 -7.65
C ASP A 34 -1.95 0.61 -6.48
N LEU A 35 -2.89 0.30 -5.58
CA LEU A 35 -3.11 1.09 -4.37
C LEU A 35 -1.86 1.10 -3.47
N TYR A 36 -1.20 -0.04 -3.26
CA TYR A 36 0.03 -0.10 -2.48
C TYR A 36 1.12 0.80 -3.09
N LEU A 37 1.29 0.78 -4.41
CA LEU A 37 2.29 1.58 -5.13
C LEU A 37 1.98 3.07 -5.10
N LYS A 38 0.70 3.47 -5.12
CA LYS A 38 0.26 4.86 -4.92
C LYS A 38 0.54 5.36 -3.51
N MET A 39 0.41 4.50 -2.50
CA MET A 39 0.61 4.90 -1.11
C MET A 39 2.09 4.85 -0.68
N LYS A 40 2.88 3.89 -1.20
CA LYS A 40 4.25 3.63 -0.76
C LYS A 40 5.21 4.83 -0.81
N PRO A 41 5.21 5.70 -1.84
CA PRO A 41 6.08 6.87 -1.88
C PRO A 41 5.91 7.78 -0.68
N VAL A 42 4.68 7.89 -0.15
CA VAL A 42 4.31 8.83 0.90
C VAL A 42 5.08 8.55 2.22
N TRP A 43 5.22 7.28 2.62
CA TRP A 43 6.01 6.92 3.81
C TRP A 43 7.49 6.62 3.54
N ARG A 44 7.93 6.63 2.27
CA ARG A 44 9.32 6.32 1.88
C ARG A 44 10.13 7.54 1.44
N SER A 45 9.47 8.59 0.97
CA SER A 45 10.08 9.84 0.53
C SER A 45 10.71 10.60 1.71
N SER A 46 11.79 11.32 1.42
CA SER A 46 12.43 12.22 2.39
C SER A 46 11.61 13.50 2.60
N CYS A 47 10.84 13.94 1.61
CA CYS A 47 9.94 15.08 1.70
C CYS A 47 8.66 14.87 0.85
N PRO A 48 7.68 14.07 1.33
CA PRO A 48 6.50 13.68 0.55
C PRO A 48 5.64 14.86 0.09
N SER A 49 5.61 15.97 0.83
CA SER A 49 4.89 17.20 0.45
C SER A 49 5.48 17.91 -0.77
N LYS A 50 6.74 17.63 -1.13
CA LYS A 50 7.40 18.18 -2.32
C LYS A 50 7.55 17.13 -3.43
N GLU A 51 7.90 15.91 -3.07
CA GLU A 51 8.23 14.86 -4.03
C GLU A 51 6.98 14.15 -4.58
N CYS A 52 5.90 14.05 -3.78
CA CYS A 52 4.67 13.38 -4.19
C CYS A 52 3.40 14.00 -3.54
N PRO A 53 3.15 15.30 -3.73
CA PRO A 53 2.05 16.01 -3.07
C PRO A 53 0.66 15.45 -3.43
N GLU A 54 0.46 15.03 -4.67
CA GLU A 54 -0.80 14.43 -5.13
C GLU A 54 -1.10 13.11 -4.42
N LEU A 55 -0.10 12.24 -4.30
CA LEU A 55 -0.23 10.96 -3.59
C LEU A 55 -0.46 11.15 -2.10
N LEU A 56 0.18 12.15 -1.49
CA LEU A 56 -0.05 12.51 -0.10
C LEU A 56 -1.50 12.98 0.13
N CYS A 57 -2.02 13.84 -0.75
CA CYS A 57 -3.41 14.32 -0.69
C CYS A 57 -4.43 13.17 -0.83
N GLN A 58 -4.15 12.21 -1.71
CA GLN A 58 -5.03 11.06 -1.96
C GLN A 58 -4.86 9.91 -0.96
N TYR A 59 -3.92 10.01 -0.02
CA TYR A 59 -3.55 8.88 0.84
C TYR A 59 -4.73 8.32 1.63
N SER A 60 -5.54 9.18 2.24
CA SER A 60 -6.71 8.76 3.03
C SER A 60 -7.70 7.95 2.19
N PHE A 61 -8.01 8.42 0.98
CA PHE A 61 -8.87 7.71 0.04
C PHE A 61 -8.28 6.34 -0.36
N ASN A 62 -7.01 6.33 -0.77
CA ASN A 62 -6.33 5.09 -1.17
C ASN A 62 -6.27 4.08 -0.02
N SER A 63 -6.02 4.54 1.21
CA SER A 63 -5.95 3.69 2.41
C SER A 63 -7.31 3.07 2.75
N GLN A 64 -8.40 3.83 2.59
CA GLN A 64 -9.75 3.34 2.82
C GLN A 64 -10.12 2.29 1.77
N ARG A 65 -9.83 2.55 0.49
CA ARG A 65 -10.07 1.60 -0.59
C ARG A 65 -9.25 0.32 -0.41
N PHE A 66 -8.00 0.44 0.01
CA PHE A 66 -7.15 -0.71 0.33
C PHE A 66 -7.76 -1.55 1.46
N ALA A 67 -8.22 -0.92 2.53
CA ALA A 67 -8.87 -1.60 3.66
C ALA A 67 -10.18 -2.30 3.25
N GLU A 68 -10.98 -1.68 2.39
CA GLU A 68 -12.19 -2.27 1.82
C GLU A 68 -11.88 -3.50 0.97
N LEU A 69 -10.84 -3.44 0.13
CA LEU A 69 -10.42 -4.57 -0.70
C LEU A 69 -9.96 -5.75 0.17
N LEU A 70 -9.22 -5.47 1.26
CA LEU A 70 -8.82 -6.48 2.23
C LEU A 70 -10.02 -7.15 2.93
N SER A 71 -11.02 -6.36 3.34
CA SER A 71 -12.17 -6.86 4.10
C SER A 71 -13.18 -7.62 3.23
N THR A 72 -13.18 -7.38 1.93
CA THR A 72 -14.09 -7.99 0.95
C THR A 72 -13.41 -9.13 0.20
N LYS A 73 -12.50 -8.82 -0.74
CA LYS A 73 -11.86 -9.79 -1.64
C LYS A 73 -10.87 -10.71 -0.91
N PHE A 74 -10.28 -10.23 0.18
CA PHE A 74 -9.32 -11.00 0.99
C PHE A 74 -9.86 -11.35 2.39
N LYS A 75 -11.19 -11.38 2.55
CA LYS A 75 -11.88 -11.68 3.81
C LYS A 75 -11.36 -12.94 4.50
N TYR A 76 -11.13 -14.01 3.74
CA TYR A 76 -10.60 -15.29 4.21
C TYR A 76 -9.30 -15.17 5.03
N ARG A 77 -8.51 -14.10 4.82
CA ARG A 77 -7.24 -13.86 5.52
C ARG A 77 -7.32 -12.77 6.57
N TYR A 78 -8.16 -11.75 6.37
CA TYR A 78 -8.15 -10.51 7.15
C TYR A 78 -9.41 -10.28 7.99
N GLU A 79 -10.38 -11.18 7.96
CA GLU A 79 -11.51 -11.15 8.91
C GLU A 79 -11.00 -11.37 10.34
N GLY A 80 -11.27 -10.39 11.21
CA GLY A 80 -10.90 -10.43 12.64
C GLY A 80 -9.41 -10.32 12.95
N LYS A 81 -8.53 -10.17 11.95
CA LYS A 81 -7.07 -10.04 12.17
C LYS A 81 -6.37 -9.22 11.10
N ILE A 82 -5.42 -8.38 11.52
CA ILE A 82 -4.56 -7.58 10.64
C ILE A 82 -3.14 -7.54 11.21
N THR A 83 -2.14 -7.35 10.36
CA THR A 83 -0.76 -7.21 10.84
C THR A 83 -0.54 -5.81 11.42
N ASN A 84 0.35 -5.70 12.41
CA ASN A 84 0.67 -4.42 13.03
C ASN A 84 1.17 -3.37 12.01
N TYR A 85 1.94 -3.80 11.01
CA TYR A 85 2.41 -2.88 9.96
C TYR A 85 1.27 -2.41 9.06
N PHE A 86 0.33 -3.25 8.66
CA PHE A 86 -0.84 -2.80 7.91
C PHE A 86 -1.68 -1.81 8.71
N HIS A 87 -1.94 -2.10 9.99
CA HIS A 87 -2.66 -1.15 10.85
C HIS A 87 -1.96 0.22 10.89
N LYS A 88 -0.64 0.24 11.14
CA LYS A 88 0.15 1.48 11.16
C LYS A 88 0.11 2.23 9.82
N THR A 89 0.32 1.51 8.73
CA THR A 89 0.36 2.09 7.38
C THR A 89 -0.99 2.68 6.99
N LEU A 90 -2.09 2.00 7.27
CA LEU A 90 -3.43 2.44 6.86
C LEU A 90 -4.00 3.53 7.77
N ALA A 91 -3.64 3.55 9.06
CA ALA A 91 -4.28 4.45 10.03
C ALA A 91 -3.48 5.71 10.37
N HIS A 92 -2.14 5.66 10.37
CA HIS A 92 -1.32 6.69 11.03
C HIS A 92 -0.37 7.46 10.11
N VAL A 93 -0.18 7.02 8.86
CA VAL A 93 0.79 7.67 7.96
C VAL A 93 0.49 9.15 7.71
N PRO A 94 -0.76 9.58 7.42
CA PRO A 94 -1.05 11.00 7.22
C PRO A 94 -0.72 11.86 8.43
N GLU A 95 -1.15 11.44 9.63
CA GLU A 95 -0.91 12.14 10.89
C GLU A 95 0.58 12.27 11.21
N ILE A 96 1.36 11.20 10.99
CA ILE A 96 2.80 11.23 11.22
C ILE A 96 3.49 12.19 10.25
N ILE A 97 3.08 12.22 8.98
CA ILE A 97 3.66 13.14 7.98
C ILE A 97 3.29 14.59 8.28
N GLU A 98 2.06 14.86 8.73
CA GLU A 98 1.65 16.20 9.15
C GLU A 98 2.49 16.70 10.34
N ARG A 99 2.79 15.82 11.29
CA ARG A 99 3.59 16.14 12.48
C ARG A 99 5.10 16.27 12.20
N ASP A 100 5.68 15.29 11.51
CA ASP A 100 7.14 15.10 11.40
C ASP A 100 7.70 15.50 10.02
N GLY A 101 6.83 15.82 9.07
CA GLY A 101 7.18 16.18 7.69
C GLY A 101 7.60 15.00 6.80
N SER A 102 8.11 13.92 7.38
CA SER A 102 8.52 12.70 6.67
C SER A 102 8.56 11.50 7.61
N ILE A 103 8.38 10.30 7.07
CA ILE A 103 8.69 9.02 7.74
C ILE A 103 10.02 8.45 7.22
N GLY A 104 10.26 8.55 5.91
CA GLY A 104 11.41 7.96 5.24
C GLY A 104 12.75 8.55 5.66
N ALA A 105 12.78 9.86 5.98
CA ALA A 105 13.98 10.55 6.45
C ALA A 105 14.47 10.07 7.83
N TRP A 106 13.58 9.48 8.64
CA TRP A 106 13.86 9.00 9.99
C TRP A 106 13.95 7.46 10.06
N ALA A 107 13.97 6.79 8.92
CA ALA A 107 14.09 5.34 8.87
C ALA A 107 15.52 4.89 9.22
N SER A 108 15.62 3.81 10.00
CA SER A 108 16.88 3.10 10.31
C SER A 108 17.47 2.35 9.12
#